data_AF-A0A2R5L3P0-F1
#
_entry.id   AF-A0A2R5L3P0-F1
#
_cell.length_a   1.000
_cell.length_b   1.000
_cell.length_c   1.000
_cell.angle_alpha   90.00
_cell.angle_beta   90.00
_cell.angle_gamma   90.00
#
_symmetry.space_group_name_H-M   'P 1'
#
loop_
_entity.id
_entity.type
_entity.pdbx_description
1 polymer ?
#
loop_
_entity_poly.entity_id
_entity_poly.type
_entity_poly.pdbx_seq_one_letter_code
_entity_poly.pdbx_strand_id
1 'polypeptide(L)'
;NAWCMPGGKVAFYTGILPITENEVGIAVVMGHEVAHAVARHGSERLSHQMAVQTGANLLSMGFSMVNTPISSDLALQAYGIGTNLGILSYSRKHELEADKLGLIFMAMAGYDPREAIEFWKRMSK
;
A
#
# COMPACT_ATOMS: atom_id res chain seq x y z
N ASN A 1 -10.96 4.13 10.19
CA ASN A 1 -9.76 3.95 9.35
C ASN A 1 -8.94 5.24 9.34
N ALA A 2 -7.77 5.23 8.72
CA ALA A 2 -7.03 6.42 8.28
C ALA A 2 -6.40 6.13 6.90
N TRP A 3 -5.97 7.15 6.17
CA TRP A 3 -5.15 7.00 4.94
C TRP A 3 -4.44 8.30 4.59
N CYS A 4 -3.32 8.20 3.86
CA CYS A 4 -2.56 9.33 3.33
C CYS A 4 -2.57 9.42 1.80
N MET A 5 -2.74 10.64 1.27
CA MET A 5 -2.56 10.95 -0.15
C MET A 5 -1.11 11.27 -0.51
N PRO A 6 -0.73 11.07 -1.79
CA PRO A 6 0.44 11.74 -2.35
C PRO A 6 0.43 13.24 -2.01
N GLY A 7 1.55 13.73 -1.47
CA GLY A 7 1.66 15.12 -1.00
C GLY A 7 1.32 15.33 0.48
N GLY A 8 1.11 14.27 1.27
CA GLY A 8 1.11 14.35 2.75
C GLY A 8 -0.21 14.71 3.41
N LYS A 9 -1.32 14.72 2.65
CA LYS A 9 -2.65 14.97 3.23
C LYS A 9 -3.20 13.68 3.83
N VAL A 10 -3.45 13.69 5.15
CA VAL A 10 -3.98 12.55 5.89
C VAL A 10 -5.46 12.75 6.19
N ALA A 11 -6.27 11.73 5.94
CA ALA A 11 -7.63 11.64 6.41
C ALA A 11 -7.71 10.66 7.58
N PHE A 12 -8.29 11.11 8.70
CA PHE A 12 -8.41 10.31 9.92
C PHE A 12 -9.88 10.21 10.31
N TYR A 13 -10.44 9.00 10.35
CA TYR A 13 -11.86 8.80 10.59
C TYR A 13 -12.14 8.43 12.05
N THR A 14 -13.18 9.01 12.62
CA THR A 14 -13.62 8.74 14.00
C THR A 14 -13.89 7.26 14.29
N GLY A 15 -14.23 6.47 13.28
CA GLY A 15 -14.45 5.02 13.45
C GLY A 15 -13.22 4.21 13.89
N ILE A 16 -11.99 4.73 13.80
CA ILE A 16 -10.80 4.04 14.36
C ILE A 16 -10.55 4.38 15.83
N LEU A 17 -11.16 5.44 16.36
CA LEU A 17 -10.89 5.93 17.72
C LEU A 17 -11.16 4.89 18.83
N PRO A 18 -12.20 4.03 18.73
CA PRO A 18 -12.38 2.96 19.71
C PRO A 18 -11.23 1.95 19.76
N ILE A 19 -10.47 1.80 18.67
CA ILE A 19 -9.31 0.89 18.58
C ILE A 19 -8.03 1.59 19.06
N THR A 20 -7.91 2.91 18.84
CA THR A 20 -6.75 3.66 19.31
C THR A 20 -6.69 3.76 20.83
N GLU A 21 -7.86 3.88 21.49
CA GLU A 21 -8.08 4.03 22.96
C GLU A 21 -7.46 5.28 23.60
N ASN A 22 -6.25 5.66 23.20
CA ASN A 22 -5.50 6.79 23.74
C ASN A 22 -4.70 7.50 22.63
N GLU A 23 -3.97 8.55 23.03
CA GLU A 23 -3.12 9.33 22.14
C GLU A 23 -1.99 8.49 21.50
N VAL A 24 -1.44 7.51 22.22
CA VAL A 24 -0.39 6.64 21.69
C VAL A 24 -0.91 5.79 20.53
N GLY A 25 -2.13 5.25 20.63
CA GLY A 25 -2.78 4.55 19.52
C GLY A 25 -3.04 5.46 18.31
N ILE A 26 -3.36 6.73 18.54
CA ILE A 26 -3.47 7.72 17.45
C ILE A 26 -2.09 7.93 16.80
N ALA A 27 -1.03 8.02 17.61
CA ALA A 27 0.34 8.18 17.12
C ALA A 27 0.82 6.97 16.29
N VAL A 28 0.41 5.75 16.63
CA VAL A 28 0.69 4.55 15.82
C VAL A 28 0.09 4.68 14.43
N VAL A 29 -1.21 5.02 14.35
CA VAL A 29 -1.92 5.17 13.07
C VAL A 29 -1.32 6.34 12.27
N MET A 30 -1.13 7.51 12.91
CA MET A 30 -0.58 8.68 12.23
C MET A 30 0.86 8.47 11.78
N GLY A 31 1.68 7.77 12.57
CA GLY A 31 3.06 7.42 12.21
C GLY A 31 3.10 6.56 10.94
N HIS A 32 2.23 5.54 10.87
CA HIS A 32 2.07 4.69 9.69
C HIS A 32 1.62 5.50 8.45
N GLU A 33 0.61 6.36 8.60
CA GLU A 33 0.12 7.17 7.47
C GLU A 33 1.13 8.21 6.97
N VAL A 34 1.85 8.86 7.88
CA VAL A 34 2.93 9.78 7.53
C VAL A 34 4.08 9.02 6.85
N ALA A 35 4.37 7.79 7.26
CA ALA A 35 5.34 6.94 6.59
C ALA A 35 4.98 6.62 5.15
N HIS A 36 3.72 6.32 4.84
CA HIS A 36 3.27 6.19 3.44
C HIS A 36 3.53 7.44 2.61
N ALA A 37 3.37 8.62 3.21
CA ALA A 37 3.62 9.89 2.53
C ALA A 37 5.12 10.12 2.29
N VAL A 38 5.94 9.93 3.32
CA VAL A 38 7.39 10.15 3.27
C VAL A 38 8.06 9.17 2.31
N ALA A 39 7.66 7.89 2.33
CA ALA A 39 8.15 6.86 1.43
C ALA A 39 7.48 6.91 0.04
N ARG A 40 6.54 7.85 -0.19
CA ARG A 40 5.86 8.08 -1.48
C ARG A 40 5.11 6.86 -2.03
N HIS A 41 4.73 5.91 -1.18
CA HIS A 41 4.05 4.66 -1.56
C HIS A 41 2.82 4.87 -2.45
N GLY A 42 2.03 5.92 -2.21
CA GLY A 42 0.87 6.25 -3.04
C GLY A 42 1.25 6.63 -4.48
N SER A 43 2.33 7.41 -4.66
CA SER A 43 2.85 7.76 -5.99
C SER A 43 3.43 6.54 -6.70
N GLU A 44 4.18 5.71 -5.99
CA GLU A 44 4.79 4.52 -6.59
C GLU A 44 3.73 3.49 -6.99
N ARG A 45 2.69 3.29 -6.17
CA ARG A 45 1.53 2.44 -6.48
C ARG A 45 0.82 2.91 -7.75
N LEU A 46 0.60 4.22 -7.90
CA LEU A 46 0.03 4.80 -9.12
C LEU A 46 0.92 4.56 -10.34
N SER A 47 2.23 4.82 -10.22
CA SER A 47 3.19 4.56 -11.31
C SER A 47 3.22 3.09 -11.72
N HIS A 48 3.19 2.17 -10.76
CA HIS A 48 3.12 0.74 -11.02
C HIS A 48 1.83 0.33 -11.73
N GLN A 49 0.68 0.86 -11.32
CA GLN A 49 -0.60 0.60 -11.98
C GLN A 49 -0.60 1.08 -13.43
N MET A 50 -0.07 2.28 -13.68
CA MET A 50 0.08 2.81 -15.05
C MET A 50 1.00 1.92 -15.88
N ALA A 51 2.16 1.50 -15.35
CA ALA A 51 3.08 0.62 -16.06
C ALA A 51 2.44 -0.74 -16.41
N VAL A 52 1.69 -1.34 -15.46
CA VAL A 52 0.94 -2.58 -15.70
C VAL A 52 -0.09 -2.39 -16.82
N GLN A 53 -0.84 -1.29 -16.81
CA GLN A 53 -1.83 -0.99 -17.84
C GLN A 53 -1.20 -0.76 -19.21
N THR A 54 -0.10 -0.01 -19.28
CA THR A 54 0.67 0.19 -20.51
C THR A 54 1.21 -1.14 -21.05
N GLY A 55 1.73 -2.00 -20.19
CA GLY A 55 2.19 -3.33 -20.58
C GLY A 55 1.08 -4.22 -21.15
N ALA A 56 -0.12 -4.17 -20.57
CA ALA A 56 -1.29 -4.88 -21.10
C ALA A 56 -1.67 -4.40 -22.52
N ASN A 57 -1.64 -3.08 -22.75
CA ASN A 57 -1.94 -2.49 -24.05
C ASN A 57 -0.88 -2.84 -25.11
N LEU A 58 0.40 -2.88 -24.74
CA LEU A 58 1.47 -3.30 -25.65
C LEU A 58 1.36 -4.79 -25.98
N LEU A 59 1.01 -5.63 -25.00
CA LEU A 59 0.78 -7.05 -25.21
C LEU A 59 -0.37 -7.26 -26.20
N SER A 60 -1.51 -6.59 -26.01
CA SER A 60 -2.66 -6.73 -26.91
C SER A 60 -2.35 -6.28 -28.34
N MET A 61 -1.61 -5.18 -28.51
CA MET A 61 -1.16 -4.72 -29.83
C MET A 61 -0.16 -5.70 -30.48
N GLY A 62 0.78 -6.26 -29.71
CA GLY A 62 1.72 -7.25 -30.24
C GLY A 62 1.01 -8.51 -30.74
N PHE A 63 0.04 -9.01 -29.99
CA PHE A 63 -0.75 -10.19 -30.39
C PHE A 63 -1.68 -9.92 -31.59
N SER A 64 -2.20 -8.70 -31.77
CA SER A 64 -3.00 -8.38 -32.97
C SER A 64 -2.16 -8.29 -34.24
N MET A 65 -0.86 -8.01 -34.12
CA MET A 65 0.07 -7.91 -35.25
C MET A 65 0.72 -9.24 -35.66
N VAL A 66 0.67 -10.27 -34.79
CA VAL A 66 1.36 -11.54 -35.00
C VAL A 66 0.36 -12.69 -34.94
N ASN A 67 0.25 -13.49 -36.00
CA ASN A 67 -0.53 -14.74 -36.02
C ASN A 67 0.12 -15.79 -35.12
N THR A 68 -0.06 -15.64 -33.81
CA THR A 68 0.50 -16.54 -32.81
C THR A 68 -0.47 -17.70 -32.52
N PRO A 69 0.05 -18.89 -32.19
CA PRO A 69 -0.77 -20.06 -31.86
C PRO A 69 -1.38 -20.00 -30.44
N ILE A 70 -0.93 -19.06 -29.61
CA ILE A 70 -1.50 -18.79 -28.29
C ILE A 70 -2.65 -17.81 -28.48
N SER A 71 -3.83 -18.14 -27.94
CA SER A 71 -4.95 -17.19 -27.94
C SER A 71 -4.54 -15.93 -27.17
N SER A 72 -4.76 -14.76 -27.77
CA SER A 72 -4.53 -13.45 -27.16
C SER A 72 -5.13 -13.35 -25.76
N ASP A 73 -6.27 -14.00 -25.56
CA ASP A 73 -7.00 -14.06 -24.29
C ASP A 73 -6.24 -14.79 -23.19
N LEU A 74 -5.57 -15.92 -23.52
CA LEU A 74 -4.78 -16.67 -22.54
C LEU A 74 -3.54 -15.87 -22.09
N ALA A 75 -2.90 -15.15 -23.02
CA ALA A 75 -1.75 -14.31 -22.72
C ALA A 75 -2.13 -13.12 -21.83
N LEU A 76 -3.24 -12.43 -22.14
CA LEU A 76 -3.77 -11.34 -21.32
C LEU A 76 -4.22 -11.82 -19.93
N GLN A 77 -4.85 -12.99 -19.84
CA GLN A 77 -5.23 -13.59 -18.56
C GLN A 77 -4.00 -13.92 -17.70
N ALA A 78 -2.98 -14.57 -18.28
CA ALA A 78 -1.75 -14.87 -17.57
C ALA A 78 -1.01 -13.61 -17.10
N TYR A 79 -0.97 -12.57 -17.94
CA TYR A 79 -0.42 -11.27 -17.58
C TYR A 79 -1.18 -10.63 -16.41
N GLY A 80 -2.52 -10.66 -16.45
CA GLY A 80 -3.37 -10.14 -15.38
C GLY A 80 -3.13 -10.85 -14.04
N ILE A 81 -3.03 -12.18 -14.04
CA ILE A 81 -2.72 -12.95 -12.82
C ILE A 81 -1.32 -12.60 -12.30
N GLY A 82 -0.30 -12.61 -13.18
CA GLY A 82 1.08 -12.34 -12.80
C GLY A 82 1.26 -10.94 -12.21
N THR A 83 0.64 -9.94 -12.83
CA THR A 83 0.69 -8.54 -12.37
C THR A 83 -0.05 -8.34 -11.06
N ASN A 84 -1.21 -8.97 -10.86
CA ASN A 84 -1.93 -8.92 -9.58
C ASN A 84 -1.10 -9.51 -8.42
N LEU A 85 -0.42 -10.64 -8.63
CA LEU A 85 0.48 -11.22 -7.63
C LEU A 85 1.66 -10.28 -7.33
N GLY A 86 2.22 -9.64 -8.37
CA GLY A 86 3.26 -8.62 -8.23
C GLY A 86 2.79 -7.43 -7.39
N ILE A 87 1.61 -6.88 -7.69
CA ILE A 87 0.99 -5.77 -6.95
C ILE A 87 0.78 -6.14 -5.48
N LEU A 88 0.29 -7.35 -5.18
CA LEU A 88 0.07 -7.77 -3.80
C LEU A 88 1.37 -7.94 -3.01
N SER A 89 2.41 -8.50 -3.62
CA SER A 89 3.74 -8.60 -3.00
C SER A 89 4.34 -7.22 -2.72
N TYR A 90 4.24 -6.33 -3.70
CA TYR A 90 4.69 -4.95 -3.60
C TYR A 90 3.94 -4.17 -2.52
N SER A 91 2.61 -4.30 -2.47
CA SER A 91 1.79 -3.68 -1.41
C SER A 91 2.23 -4.12 -0.03
N ARG A 92 2.49 -5.42 0.20
CA ARG A 92 2.98 -5.92 1.49
C ARG A 92 4.32 -5.32 1.90
N LYS A 93 5.23 -5.07 0.95
CA LYS A 93 6.51 -4.41 1.25
C LYS A 93 6.29 -2.97 1.72
N HIS A 94 5.35 -2.25 1.10
CA HIS A 94 5.00 -0.89 1.53
C HIS A 94 4.41 -0.83 2.94
N GLU A 95 3.49 -1.74 3.28
CA GLU A 95 2.93 -1.77 4.64
C GLU A 95 4.04 -2.04 5.68
N LEU A 96 4.94 -2.99 5.41
CA LEU A 96 6.07 -3.29 6.30
C LEU A 96 7.05 -2.12 6.45
N GLU A 97 7.31 -1.39 5.37
CA GLU A 97 8.14 -0.19 5.41
C GLU A 97 7.44 0.94 6.18
N ALA A 98 6.14 1.11 5.95
CA ALA A 98 5.33 2.09 6.67
C ALA A 98 5.26 1.80 8.17
N ASP A 99 5.13 0.53 8.57
CA ASP A 99 5.18 0.12 9.97
C ASP A 99 6.55 0.45 10.59
N LYS A 100 7.64 0.09 9.92
CA LYS A 100 8.99 0.36 10.43
C LYS A 100 9.25 1.86 10.60
N LEU A 101 8.95 2.66 9.58
CA LEU A 101 9.13 4.10 9.63
C LEU A 101 8.16 4.77 10.61
N GLY A 102 6.92 4.29 10.68
CA GLY A 102 5.92 4.78 11.62
C GLY A 102 6.35 4.61 13.08
N LEU A 103 6.94 3.46 13.42
CA LEU A 103 7.54 3.23 14.75
C LEU A 103 8.70 4.20 15.04
N ILE A 104 9.52 4.54 14.03
CA ILE A 104 10.59 5.53 14.18
C ILE A 104 10.00 6.93 14.38
N PHE A 105 8.98 7.31 13.60
CA PHE A 105 8.35 8.62 13.68
C PHE A 105 7.62 8.84 14.99
N MET A 106 6.90 7.85 15.50
CA MET A 106 6.26 7.96 16.81
C MET A 106 7.32 8.08 17.93
N ALA A 107 8.44 7.36 17.84
CA ALA A 107 9.54 7.49 18.80
C ALA A 107 10.19 8.88 18.75
N MET A 108 10.41 9.42 17.54
CA MET A 108 10.90 10.80 17.35
C MET A 108 9.93 11.84 17.90
N ALA A 109 8.63 11.58 17.85
CA ALA A 109 7.59 12.42 18.42
C ALA A 109 7.42 12.28 19.94
N GLY A 110 8.20 11.40 20.59
CA GLY A 110 8.21 11.21 22.05
C GLY A 110 7.27 10.11 22.57
N TYR A 111 6.64 9.33 21.69
CA TYR A 111 5.81 8.18 22.07
C TYR A 111 6.62 6.90 22.22
N ASP A 112 6.14 5.97 23.06
CA ASP A 112 6.77 4.65 23.20
C ASP A 112 6.34 3.70 22.07
N PRO A 113 7.23 3.31 21.13
CA PRO A 113 6.87 2.41 20.03
C PRO A 113 6.47 1.00 20.49
N ARG A 114 6.77 0.61 21.73
CA ARG A 114 6.37 -0.70 22.27
C ARG A 114 4.85 -0.80 22.47
N GLU A 115 4.16 0.32 22.65
CA GLU A 115 2.69 0.34 22.77
C GLU A 115 1.97 0.00 21.46
N ALA A 116 2.66 0.07 20.32
CA ALA A 116 2.11 -0.35 19.03
C ALA A 116 1.67 -1.82 19.05
N ILE A 117 2.31 -2.68 19.85
CA ILE A 117 1.96 -4.09 19.97
C ILE A 117 0.52 -4.25 20.52
N GLU A 118 0.16 -3.48 21.54
CA GLU A 118 -1.20 -3.53 22.11
C GLU A 118 -2.22 -2.96 21.12
N PHE A 119 -1.87 -1.90 20.39
CA PHE A 119 -2.72 -1.40 19.29
C PHE A 119 -3.00 -2.49 18.25
N TRP A 120 -1.98 -3.21 17.77
CA TRP A 120 -2.15 -4.27 16.78
C TRP A 120 -2.97 -5.46 17.31
N LYS A 121 -2.83 -5.79 18.60
CA LYS A 121 -3.69 -6.81 19.25
C LYS A 121 -5.16 -6.39 19.30
N ARG A 122 -5.45 -5.09 19.44
CA ARG A 122 -6.83 -4.58 19.35
C ARG A 122 -7.36 -4.65 17.93
N MET A 123 -6.52 -4.36 16.95
CA MET A 123 -6.90 -4.40 15.53
C MET A 123 -7.08 -5.83 14.99
N SER A 124 -6.47 -6.84 15.62
CA SER A 124 -6.61 -8.25 15.20
C SER A 124 -7.86 -8.96 15.74
N LYS A 125 -8.67 -8.30 16.57
CA LYS A 125 -9.92 -8.85 17.13
C LYS A 125 -11.10 -8.51 16.23
#